data_AF-A0A3B5BDM7-F1
#
_entry.id   AF-A0A3B5BDM7-F1
#
_cell.length_a   1.000
_cell.length_b   1.000
_cell.length_c   1.000
_cell.angle_alpha   90.00
_cell.angle_beta   90.00
_cell.angle_gamma   90.00
#
_symmetry.space_group_name_H-M   'P 1'
#
loop_
_entity.id
_entity.type
_entity.pdbx_description
1 polymer ?
#
loop_
_entity_poly.entity_id
_entity_poly.type
_entity_poly.pdbx_seq_one_letter_code
_entity_poly.pdbx_strand_id
1 'polypeptide(L)'
;MADFCLTLVCVCVCSTGRILVNERDQTSVDHIYAIGSVQHGRPSTTGLSLHAGTLLARRLYGGDSILCDYTVVPTVVLTPLEYAACGLSEEKASLTFGEDNIEVYHSYYWPHEWTLPARNKNSCYVKVICHVPDQRVVGLHIMGPNAGDILQGFVTAMRCGLTKQQLDATVGVHPGAAQVSIPFFFLHYFSETT
;
A
#
# COMPACT_ATOMS: atom_id res chain seq x y z
N MET A 1 8.21 -6.76 -28.44
CA MET A 1 8.01 -7.70 -27.31
C MET A 1 8.98 -8.84 -27.56
N ALA A 2 9.85 -9.18 -26.62
CA ALA A 2 10.78 -10.30 -26.81
C ALA A 2 9.97 -11.60 -26.95
N ASP A 3 10.26 -12.39 -27.98
CA ASP A 3 9.63 -13.70 -28.17
C ASP A 3 10.30 -14.71 -27.24
N PHE A 4 9.65 -14.98 -26.11
CA PHE A 4 10.09 -15.97 -25.13
C PHE A 4 9.62 -17.38 -25.49
N CYS A 5 9.05 -17.61 -26.67
CA CYS A 5 8.56 -18.92 -27.11
C CYS A 5 7.55 -19.54 -26.11
N LEU A 6 6.81 -18.73 -25.36
CA LEU A 6 5.93 -19.18 -24.28
C LEU A 6 4.82 -20.12 -24.76
N THR A 7 4.35 -19.92 -25.98
CA THR A 7 3.38 -20.80 -26.66
C THR A 7 3.99 -22.16 -27.02
N LEU A 8 5.29 -22.24 -27.33
CA LEU A 8 5.98 -23.52 -27.58
C LEU A 8 6.10 -24.36 -26.31
N VAL A 9 6.12 -23.73 -25.14
CA VAL A 9 6.13 -24.40 -23.83
C VAL A 9 4.76 -24.43 -23.17
N CYS A 10 3.67 -24.17 -23.90
CA CYS A 10 2.28 -24.25 -23.41
C CYS A 10 1.95 -23.36 -22.20
N VAL A 11 2.68 -22.26 -22.00
CA VAL A 11 2.37 -21.27 -20.96
C VAL A 11 1.21 -20.40 -21.42
N CYS A 12 0.14 -20.34 -20.64
CA CYS A 12 -1.02 -19.50 -20.93
C CYS A 12 -0.69 -18.02 -20.73
N VAL A 13 -0.90 -17.22 -21.78
CA VAL A 13 -0.67 -15.78 -21.80
C VAL A 13 -1.98 -15.09 -22.18
N CYS A 14 -2.30 -13.97 -21.53
CA CYS A 14 -3.46 -13.17 -21.89
C CYS A 14 -3.18 -12.27 -23.11
N SER A 15 -4.21 -11.63 -23.64
CA SER A 15 -4.10 -10.74 -24.81
C SER A 15 -3.11 -9.58 -24.63
N THR A 16 -2.81 -9.19 -23.38
CA THR A 16 -1.82 -8.15 -23.08
C THR A 16 -0.37 -8.65 -23.07
N GLY A 17 -0.13 -9.93 -23.34
CA GLY A 17 1.20 -10.54 -23.25
C GLY A 17 1.66 -10.86 -21.82
N ARG A 18 0.76 -10.79 -20.82
CA ARG A 18 1.07 -11.13 -19.42
C ARG A 18 0.74 -12.60 -19.14
N ILE A 19 1.53 -13.22 -18.27
CA ILE A 19 1.41 -14.63 -17.92
C ILE A 19 0.30 -14.81 -16.87
N LEU A 20 -0.59 -15.78 -17.13
CA LEU A 20 -1.58 -16.20 -16.15
C LEU A 20 -0.93 -17.12 -15.11
N VAL A 21 -1.16 -16.85 -13.84
CA VAL A 21 -0.63 -17.64 -12.72
C VAL A 21 -1.70 -17.92 -11.68
N ASN A 22 -1.55 -19.02 -10.96
CA ASN A 22 -2.34 -19.31 -9.77
C ASN A 22 -1.79 -18.57 -8.53
N GLU A 23 -2.44 -18.73 -7.37
CA GLU A 23 -2.04 -18.14 -6.08
C GLU A 23 -0.60 -18.51 -5.65
N ARG A 24 -0.04 -19.60 -6.19
CA ARG A 24 1.29 -20.09 -5.86
C ARG A 24 2.38 -19.60 -6.83
N ASP A 25 2.09 -18.63 -7.71
CA ASP A 25 2.99 -18.10 -8.75
C ASP A 25 3.29 -19.07 -9.89
N GLN A 26 2.56 -20.18 -9.94
CA GLN A 26 2.72 -21.24 -10.93
C GLN A 26 1.92 -20.90 -12.18
N THR A 27 2.51 -21.15 -13.35
CA THR A 27 1.84 -20.98 -14.65
C THR A 27 0.91 -22.15 -14.95
N SER A 28 0.40 -22.25 -16.18
CA SER A 28 -0.34 -23.44 -16.67
C SER A 28 0.51 -24.71 -16.76
N VAL A 29 1.83 -24.61 -16.58
CA VAL A 29 2.77 -25.74 -16.59
C VAL A 29 3.38 -25.91 -15.21
N ASP A 30 3.28 -27.12 -14.65
CA ASP A 30 3.54 -27.39 -13.23
C ASP A 30 4.94 -27.00 -12.73
N HIS A 31 5.94 -27.04 -13.60
CA HIS A 31 7.33 -26.74 -13.25
C HIS A 31 7.80 -25.37 -13.75
N ILE A 32 6.89 -24.53 -14.26
CA ILE A 32 7.17 -23.17 -14.72
C ILE A 32 6.42 -22.18 -13.83
N TYR A 33 7.17 -21.20 -13.32
CA TYR A 33 6.67 -20.17 -12.42
C TYR A 33 6.97 -18.79 -13.01
N ALA A 34 6.16 -17.79 -12.67
CA ALA A 34 6.35 -16.42 -13.11
C ALA A 34 6.12 -15.47 -11.93
N ILE A 35 6.95 -14.44 -11.79
CA ILE A 35 6.89 -13.45 -10.70
C ILE A 35 7.09 -12.03 -11.23
N GLY A 36 6.52 -11.04 -10.54
CA GLY A 36 6.72 -9.62 -10.84
C GLY A 36 5.88 -9.13 -12.03
N SER A 37 6.40 -8.14 -12.75
CA SER A 37 5.66 -7.36 -13.77
C SER A 37 5.10 -8.17 -14.95
N VAL A 38 5.59 -9.40 -15.14
CA VAL A 38 5.11 -10.33 -16.17
C VAL A 38 3.75 -10.95 -15.81
N GLN A 39 3.38 -11.01 -14.52
CA GLN A 39 2.14 -11.61 -14.07
C GLN A 39 0.92 -10.76 -14.47
N HIS A 40 -0.15 -11.42 -14.88
CA HIS A 40 -1.44 -10.78 -15.12
C HIS A 40 -2.18 -10.48 -13.81
N GLY A 41 -2.85 -9.33 -13.74
CA GLY A 41 -3.77 -9.00 -12.64
C GLY A 41 -3.13 -8.71 -11.28
N ARG A 42 -1.79 -8.70 -11.17
CA ARG A 42 -1.09 -8.44 -9.90
C ARG A 42 -0.37 -7.10 -9.88
N PRO A 43 -0.28 -6.45 -8.71
CA PRO A 43 0.57 -5.28 -8.55
C PRO A 43 2.03 -5.66 -8.76
N SER A 44 2.81 -4.71 -9.27
CA SER A 44 4.21 -4.95 -9.60
C SER A 44 5.07 -3.80 -9.11
N THR A 45 5.71 -3.99 -7.96
CA THR A 45 6.81 -3.15 -7.47
C THR A 45 8.07 -4.00 -7.34
N THR A 46 9.24 -3.35 -7.35
CA THR A 46 10.52 -4.04 -7.19
C THR A 46 10.59 -4.79 -5.86
N GLY A 47 10.16 -4.15 -4.76
CA GLY A 47 10.14 -4.76 -3.42
C GLY A 47 9.22 -5.98 -3.35
N LEU A 48 8.01 -5.89 -3.92
CA LEU A 48 7.08 -7.02 -3.97
C LEU A 48 7.63 -8.17 -4.81
N SER A 49 8.25 -7.88 -5.96
CA SER A 49 8.81 -8.90 -6.85
C SER A 49 9.97 -9.66 -6.18
N LEU A 50 10.84 -8.94 -5.47
CA LEU A 50 11.93 -9.55 -4.69
C LEU A 50 11.38 -10.43 -3.56
N HIS A 51 10.36 -9.96 -2.84
CA HIS A 51 9.72 -10.72 -1.77
C HIS A 51 9.05 -11.99 -2.29
N ALA A 52 8.24 -11.87 -3.36
CA ALA A 52 7.58 -13.00 -4.02
C ALA A 52 8.58 -14.04 -4.52
N GLY A 53 9.67 -13.61 -5.16
CA GLY A 53 10.75 -14.50 -5.62
C GLY A 53 11.45 -15.22 -4.47
N THR A 54 11.69 -14.52 -3.35
CA THR A 54 12.27 -15.13 -2.14
C THR A 54 11.35 -16.21 -1.55
N LEU A 55 10.05 -15.92 -1.43
CA LEU A 55 9.06 -16.89 -0.93
C LEU A 55 8.88 -18.07 -1.89
N LEU A 56 8.91 -17.84 -3.20
CA LEU A 56 8.88 -18.91 -4.19
C LEU A 56 10.10 -19.82 -4.05
N ALA A 57 11.32 -19.28 -3.97
CA ALA A 57 12.53 -20.07 -3.79
C ALA A 57 12.49 -20.91 -2.50
N ARG A 58 11.99 -20.35 -1.40
CA ARG A 58 11.80 -21.07 -0.13
C ARG A 58 10.79 -22.21 -0.25
N ARG A 59 9.70 -22.04 -1.01
CA ARG A 59 8.73 -23.11 -1.26
C ARG A 59 9.31 -24.22 -2.13
N LEU A 60 10.06 -23.86 -3.17
CA LEU A 60 10.62 -24.84 -4.12
C LEU A 60 11.78 -25.65 -3.52
N TYR A 61 12.63 -25.01 -2.70
CA TYR A 61 13.90 -25.61 -2.25
C TYR A 61 14.09 -25.66 -0.74
N GLY A 62 13.26 -24.95 0.03
CA GLY A 62 13.36 -24.85 1.49
C GLY A 62 12.25 -25.58 2.26
N GLY A 63 11.28 -26.20 1.58
CA GLY A 63 10.15 -26.88 2.22
C GLY A 63 9.12 -25.94 2.87
N ASP A 64 9.20 -24.65 2.58
CA ASP A 64 8.25 -23.65 3.08
C ASP A 64 6.89 -23.79 2.36
N SER A 65 5.83 -23.22 2.94
CA SER A 65 4.49 -23.17 2.36
C SER A 65 3.93 -21.75 2.26
N ILE A 66 4.66 -20.75 2.77
CA ILE A 66 4.22 -19.35 2.79
C ILE A 66 4.04 -18.79 1.38
N LEU A 67 2.83 -18.26 1.12
CA LEU A 67 2.50 -17.55 -0.13
C LEU A 67 2.78 -16.05 0.01
N CYS A 68 3.02 -15.39 -1.13
CA CYS A 68 3.14 -13.94 -1.16
C CYS A 68 1.76 -13.28 -1.04
N ASP A 69 1.65 -12.31 -0.13
CA ASP A 69 0.45 -11.49 0.03
C ASP A 69 0.50 -10.31 -0.94
N TYR A 70 -0.47 -10.26 -1.86
CA TYR A 70 -0.60 -9.23 -2.89
C TYR A 70 -1.62 -8.13 -2.55
N THR A 71 -2.19 -8.16 -1.34
CA THR A 71 -3.26 -7.24 -0.93
C THR A 71 -2.71 -5.97 -0.27
N VAL A 72 -1.70 -6.10 0.59
CA VAL A 72 -1.08 -4.99 1.33
C VAL A 72 0.25 -4.60 0.68
N VAL A 73 0.17 -3.97 -0.50
CA VAL A 73 1.33 -3.62 -1.31
C VAL A 73 1.57 -2.11 -1.26
N PRO A 74 2.70 -1.63 -0.69
CA PRO A 74 3.03 -0.21 -0.71
C PRO A 74 3.50 0.24 -2.08
N THR A 75 3.14 1.46 -2.43
CA THR A 75 3.61 2.19 -3.61
C THR A 75 4.05 3.59 -3.20
N VAL A 76 5.11 4.11 -3.81
CA VAL A 76 5.57 5.48 -3.64
C VAL A 76 5.86 6.11 -5.01
N VAL A 77 5.50 7.38 -5.14
CA VAL A 77 5.77 8.22 -6.30
C VAL A 77 6.64 9.39 -5.81
N LEU A 78 7.87 9.44 -6.30
CA LEU A 78 8.89 10.40 -5.89
C LEU A 78 8.77 11.69 -6.72
N THR A 79 7.75 12.49 -6.43
CA THR A 79 7.67 13.88 -6.94
C THR A 79 8.34 14.83 -5.93
N PRO A 80 8.54 16.13 -6.24
CA PRO A 80 9.02 17.11 -5.26
C PRO A 80 8.22 17.12 -3.95
N LEU A 81 6.95 16.71 -4.02
CA LEU A 81 6.17 16.29 -2.87
C LEU A 81 5.80 14.81 -3.02
N GLU A 82 6.36 13.96 -2.20
CA GLU A 82 6.13 12.51 -2.34
C GLU A 82 4.67 12.16 -2.12
N TYR A 83 4.21 11.15 -2.84
CA TYR A 83 2.95 10.48 -2.60
C TYR A 83 3.21 9.01 -2.35
N ALA A 84 2.67 8.48 -1.26
CA ALA A 84 2.77 7.08 -0.91
C ALA A 84 1.38 6.53 -0.59
N ALA A 85 1.09 5.31 -1.02
CA ALA A 85 -0.16 4.64 -0.70
C ALA A 85 0.00 3.13 -0.48
N CYS A 86 -0.82 2.58 0.40
CA CYS A 86 -0.97 1.14 0.59
C CYS A 86 -2.46 0.78 0.73
N GLY A 87 -2.87 -0.34 0.14
CA GLY A 87 -4.26 -0.79 0.14
C GLY A 87 -5.11 -0.19 -0.98
N LEU A 88 -6.42 -0.10 -0.73
CA LEU A 88 -7.41 0.34 -1.72
C LEU A 88 -7.47 1.86 -1.81
N SER A 89 -7.76 2.36 -3.02
CA SER A 89 -8.28 3.73 -3.15
C SER A 89 -9.73 3.78 -2.67
N GLU A 90 -10.22 4.98 -2.42
CA GLU A 90 -11.61 5.20 -1.97
C GLU A 90 -12.61 4.63 -2.97
N GLU A 91 -12.42 4.91 -4.26
CA GLU A 91 -13.30 4.44 -5.32
C GLU A 91 -13.30 2.90 -5.40
N LYS A 92 -12.13 2.29 -5.25
CA LYS A 92 -12.01 0.82 -5.22
C LYS A 92 -12.63 0.23 -3.95
N ALA A 93 -12.49 0.90 -2.81
CA ALA A 93 -13.10 0.47 -1.56
C ALA A 93 -14.63 0.54 -1.65
N SER A 94 -15.20 1.63 -2.19
CA SER A 94 -16.64 1.76 -2.46
C SER A 94 -17.14 0.67 -3.41
N LEU A 95 -16.41 0.37 -4.48
CA LEU A 95 -16.77 -0.70 -5.41
C LEU A 95 -16.68 -2.10 -4.78
N THR A 96 -15.76 -2.30 -3.85
CA THR A 96 -15.50 -3.62 -3.23
C THR A 96 -16.46 -3.90 -2.07
N PHE A 97 -16.73 -2.91 -1.23
CA PHE A 97 -17.49 -3.06 0.01
C PHE A 97 -18.87 -2.42 -0.02
N GLY A 98 -19.13 -1.49 -0.94
CA GLY A 98 -20.29 -0.61 -0.95
C GLY A 98 -20.01 0.71 -0.21
N GLU A 99 -20.60 1.81 -0.68
CA GLU A 99 -20.38 3.15 -0.10
C GLU A 99 -20.75 3.22 1.38
N ASP A 100 -21.83 2.56 1.80
CA ASP A 100 -22.29 2.54 3.19
C ASP A 100 -21.39 1.73 4.15
N ASN A 101 -20.45 0.95 3.61
CA ASN A 101 -19.55 0.09 4.38
C ASN A 101 -18.13 0.64 4.48
N ILE A 102 -17.89 1.86 4.00
CA ILE A 102 -16.59 2.52 4.13
C ILE A 102 -16.71 3.84 4.89
N GLU A 103 -15.67 4.18 5.63
CA GLU A 103 -15.51 5.49 6.24
C GLU A 103 -14.16 6.06 5.85
N VAL A 104 -14.14 7.34 5.48
CA VAL A 104 -12.95 7.99 4.92
C VAL A 104 -12.58 9.20 5.76
N TYR A 105 -11.34 9.24 6.22
CA TYR A 105 -10.82 10.30 7.08
C TYR A 105 -9.76 11.11 6.34
N HIS A 106 -9.92 12.43 6.33
CA HIS A 106 -9.10 13.38 5.56
C HIS A 106 -8.41 14.36 6.49
N SER A 107 -7.09 14.49 6.41
CA SER A 107 -6.34 15.46 7.20
C SER A 107 -5.34 16.20 6.33
N TYR A 108 -5.35 17.53 6.40
CA TYR A 108 -4.30 18.36 5.85
C TYR A 108 -3.33 18.75 6.96
N TYR A 109 -2.04 18.81 6.63
CA TYR A 109 -1.05 19.22 7.60
C TYR A 109 0.06 20.08 7.00
N TRP A 110 0.76 20.75 7.90
CA TRP A 110 1.92 21.56 7.57
C TRP A 110 3.12 21.03 8.35
N PRO A 111 4.12 20.43 7.67
CA PRO A 111 5.33 19.96 8.33
C PRO A 111 6.02 21.08 9.11
N HIS A 112 6.47 20.80 10.34
CA HIS A 112 7.15 21.80 11.17
C HIS A 112 8.41 22.35 10.50
N GLU A 113 9.15 21.50 9.76
CA GLU A 113 10.32 21.89 8.96
C GLU A 113 10.02 22.95 7.88
N TRP A 114 8.75 23.16 7.54
CA TRP A 114 8.33 24.12 6.52
C TRP A 114 7.93 25.48 7.07
N THR A 115 7.87 25.62 8.40
CA THR A 115 7.54 26.87 9.08
C THR A 115 8.57 27.96 8.80
N LEU A 116 9.85 27.67 9.01
CA LEU A 116 10.96 28.58 8.78
C LEU A 116 11.12 29.01 7.31
N PRO A 117 11.10 28.10 6.31
CA PRO A 117 11.18 28.50 4.89
C PRO A 117 9.87 29.10 4.35
N ALA A 118 8.86 29.30 5.19
CA ALA A 118 7.55 29.87 4.82
C ALA A 118 6.91 29.19 3.59
N ARG A 119 7.03 27.86 3.49
CA ARG A 119 6.36 27.12 2.41
C ARG A 119 4.85 27.13 2.61
N ASN A 120 4.11 26.98 1.51
CA ASN A 120 2.65 26.99 1.52
C ASN A 120 2.06 26.03 2.56
N LYS A 121 1.16 26.59 3.38
CA LYS A 121 0.30 25.84 4.29
C LYS A 121 -0.63 24.95 3.44
N ASN A 122 -0.99 23.77 3.94
CA ASN A 122 -1.90 22.79 3.31
C ASN A 122 -1.37 22.04 2.08
N SER A 123 -0.05 22.00 1.84
CA SER A 123 0.45 21.17 0.73
C SER A 123 0.47 19.68 1.08
N CYS A 124 0.49 19.29 2.37
CA CYS A 124 0.54 17.89 2.76
C CYS A 124 -0.83 17.37 3.19
N TYR A 125 -1.06 16.08 2.95
CA TYR A 125 -2.37 15.46 3.06
C TYR A 125 -2.27 13.98 3.45
N VAL A 126 -3.21 13.52 4.27
CA VAL A 126 -3.40 12.13 4.66
C VAL A 126 -4.85 11.72 4.42
N LYS A 127 -5.03 10.52 3.85
CA LYS A 127 -6.32 9.85 3.71
C LYS A 127 -6.25 8.45 4.33
N VAL A 128 -7.19 8.16 5.23
CA VAL A 128 -7.37 6.81 5.80
C VAL A 128 -8.73 6.31 5.36
N ILE A 129 -8.79 5.10 4.83
CA ILE A 129 -10.02 4.44 4.41
C ILE A 129 -10.22 3.22 5.31
N CYS A 130 -11.37 3.16 5.96
CA CYS A 130 -11.72 2.12 6.90
C CYS A 130 -12.94 1.34 6.39
N HIS A 131 -12.91 0.01 6.58
CA HIS A 131 -14.07 -0.83 6.36
C HIS A 131 -14.89 -0.86 7.66
N VAL A 132 -16.15 -0.40 7.59
CA VAL A 132 -16.99 -0.14 8.78
C VAL A 132 -17.30 -1.41 9.58
N PRO A 133 -17.68 -2.56 8.97
CA PRO A 133 -18.06 -3.75 9.73
C PRO A 133 -16.98 -4.31 10.66
N ASP A 134 -15.71 -4.26 10.27
CA ASP A 134 -14.58 -4.82 11.04
C ASP A 134 -13.55 -3.77 11.49
N GLN A 135 -13.82 -2.49 11.21
CA GLN A 135 -13.01 -1.33 11.57
C GLN A 135 -11.58 -1.36 11.02
N ARG A 136 -11.27 -2.24 10.05
CA ARG A 136 -9.92 -2.37 9.50
C ARG A 136 -9.58 -1.17 8.62
N VAL A 137 -8.34 -0.70 8.71
CA VAL A 137 -7.77 0.24 7.75
C VAL A 137 -7.47 -0.53 6.46
N VAL A 138 -8.24 -0.25 5.41
CA VAL A 138 -8.14 -0.91 4.09
C VAL A 138 -7.40 -0.06 3.06
N GLY A 139 -7.19 1.24 3.34
CA GLY A 139 -6.41 2.13 2.51
C GLY A 139 -5.75 3.22 3.34
N LEU A 140 -4.48 3.52 3.03
CA LEU A 140 -3.73 4.62 3.63
C LEU A 140 -2.98 5.36 2.52
N HIS A 141 -3.21 6.66 2.42
CA HIS A 141 -2.61 7.54 1.43
C HIS A 141 -1.97 8.73 2.12
N ILE A 142 -0.72 9.03 1.76
CA ILE A 142 0.09 10.08 2.37
C ILE A 142 0.71 10.90 1.25
N MET A 143 0.56 12.21 1.33
CA MET A 143 1.24 13.17 0.47
C MET A 143 2.00 14.15 1.35
N GLY A 144 3.32 14.18 1.23
CA GLY A 144 4.16 14.91 2.17
C GLY A 144 5.65 14.60 2.02
N PRO A 145 6.52 15.30 2.77
CA PRO A 145 7.93 14.93 2.85
C PRO A 145 8.07 13.54 3.49
N ASN A 146 8.93 12.69 2.91
CA ASN A 146 9.19 11.32 3.37
C ASN A 146 7.93 10.45 3.47
N ALA A 147 6.94 10.66 2.58
CA ALA A 147 5.69 9.91 2.60
C ALA A 147 5.94 8.39 2.48
N GLY A 148 6.94 7.98 1.69
CA GLY A 148 7.33 6.58 1.55
C GLY A 148 7.77 5.95 2.87
N ASP A 149 8.65 6.63 3.60
CA ASP A 149 9.18 6.15 4.88
C ASP A 149 8.09 6.08 5.96
N ILE A 150 7.23 7.10 6.03
CA ILE A 150 6.09 7.12 6.95
C ILE A 150 5.16 5.94 6.63
N LEU A 151 4.79 5.75 5.36
CA LEU A 151 3.90 4.67 4.95
C LEU A 151 4.48 3.29 5.30
N GLN A 152 5.78 3.08 5.10
CA GLN A 152 6.42 1.79 5.34
C GLN A 152 6.24 1.28 6.78
N GLY A 153 6.18 2.18 7.77
CA GLY A 153 5.85 1.83 9.16
C GLY A 153 4.42 1.30 9.31
N PHE A 154 3.45 1.91 8.60
CA PHE A 154 2.05 1.51 8.64
C PHE A 154 1.74 0.25 7.83
N VAL A 155 2.52 -0.08 6.79
CA VAL A 155 2.34 -1.31 5.99
C VAL A 155 2.35 -2.54 6.90
N THR A 156 3.31 -2.64 7.81
CA THR A 156 3.38 -3.74 8.77
C THR A 156 2.14 -3.78 9.67
N ALA A 157 1.71 -2.62 10.17
CA ALA A 157 0.51 -2.53 11.00
C ALA A 157 -0.75 -2.98 10.24
N MET A 158 -0.93 -2.55 8.99
CA MET A 158 -2.04 -2.99 8.12
C MET A 158 -2.01 -4.52 7.90
N ARG A 159 -0.83 -5.11 7.70
CA ARG A 159 -0.68 -6.58 7.62
C ARG A 159 -1.06 -7.27 8.93
N CYS A 160 -0.78 -6.66 10.08
CA CYS A 160 -1.19 -7.15 11.40
C CYS A 160 -2.67 -6.89 11.73
N GLY A 161 -3.42 -6.23 10.85
CA GLY A 161 -4.83 -5.94 11.06
C GLY A 161 -5.13 -4.65 11.80
N LEU A 162 -4.34 -3.60 11.52
CA LEU A 162 -4.58 -2.24 12.00
C LEU A 162 -6.05 -1.84 11.86
N THR A 163 -6.68 -1.54 12.99
CA THR A 163 -8.02 -0.94 13.03
C THR A 163 -7.92 0.57 13.22
N LYS A 164 -9.00 1.29 12.88
CA LYS A 164 -9.08 2.75 13.12
C LYS A 164 -8.86 3.09 14.59
N GLN A 165 -9.44 2.30 15.49
CA GLN A 165 -9.29 2.48 16.94
C GLN A 165 -7.83 2.31 17.39
N GLN A 166 -7.11 1.31 16.86
CA GLN A 166 -5.68 1.13 17.17
C GLN A 166 -4.84 2.29 16.64
N LEU A 167 -5.17 2.80 15.44
CA LEU A 167 -4.51 3.96 14.87
C LEU A 167 -4.70 5.20 15.77
N ASP A 168 -5.94 5.46 16.22
CA ASP A 168 -6.27 6.60 17.08
C ASP A 168 -5.69 6.50 18.50
N ALA A 169 -5.56 5.27 19.02
CA ALA A 169 -5.00 5.02 20.35
C ALA A 169 -3.46 5.14 20.39
N THR A 170 -2.80 5.29 19.23
CA THR A 170 -1.34 5.36 19.16
C THR A 170 -0.86 6.70 19.73
N VAL A 171 0.21 6.70 20.52
CA VAL A 171 0.85 7.95 20.97
C VAL A 171 1.72 8.48 19.83
N GLY A 172 1.41 9.69 19.36
CA GLY A 172 2.17 10.34 18.29
C GLY A 172 3.51 10.89 18.77
N VAL A 173 4.55 10.76 17.95
CA VAL A 173 5.86 11.38 18.17
C VAL A 173 5.78 12.86 17.84
N HIS A 174 6.25 13.74 18.74
CA HIS A 174 6.21 15.19 18.54
C HIS A 174 7.63 15.83 18.65
N PRO A 175 8.02 16.71 17.69
CA PRO A 175 7.34 16.99 16.43
C PRO A 175 7.55 15.85 15.41
N GLY A 176 6.50 15.43 14.71
CA GLY A 176 6.61 14.39 13.68
C GLY A 176 5.50 14.48 12.63
N ALA A 177 5.85 14.39 11.34
CA ALA A 177 4.85 14.39 10.26
C ALA A 177 3.92 13.17 10.34
N ALA A 178 4.44 12.02 10.79
CA ALA A 178 3.66 10.79 11.00
C ALA A 178 2.59 10.92 12.11
N GLN A 179 2.73 11.90 13.03
CA GLN A 179 1.75 12.17 14.07
C GLN A 179 0.37 12.51 13.49
N VAL A 180 0.30 13.10 12.31
CA VAL A 180 -0.96 13.57 11.70
C VAL A 180 -1.91 12.42 11.41
N SER A 181 -1.42 11.21 11.19
CA SER A 181 -2.24 10.02 10.99
C SER A 181 -2.93 9.54 12.28
N ILE A 182 -2.57 10.08 13.45
CA ILE A 182 -2.73 9.39 14.75
C ILE A 182 -3.75 10.07 15.69
N PRO A 183 -4.02 11.38 15.63
CA PRO A 183 -5.26 11.89 16.23
C PRO A 183 -6.00 12.91 15.36
N PHE A 184 -7.11 12.49 14.76
CA PHE A 184 -8.11 13.40 14.17
C PHE A 184 -8.78 14.30 15.22
N PHE A 185 -8.68 13.97 16.51
CA PHE A 185 -9.33 14.70 17.60
C PHE A 185 -8.52 15.91 18.13
N PHE A 186 -7.19 15.95 17.95
CA PHE A 186 -6.34 16.92 18.67
C PHE A 186 -5.95 18.16 17.84
N LEU A 187 -5.93 18.06 16.51
CA LEU A 187 -5.47 19.15 15.64
C LEU A 187 -6.46 20.32 15.52
N HIS A 188 -7.74 20.12 15.83
CA HIS A 188 -8.72 21.21 15.83
C HIS A 188 -8.48 22.22 16.97
N TYR A 189 -7.74 21.84 18.03
CA TYR A 189 -7.58 22.67 19.22
C TYR A 189 -6.39 23.64 19.16
N PHE A 190 -5.43 23.42 18.27
CA PHE A 190 -4.21 24.25 18.17
C PHE A 190 -4.13 25.11 16.91
N SER A 191 -5.01 24.93 15.92
CA SER A 191 -5.06 25.83 14.75
C SER A 191 -5.81 27.14 14.99
N GLU A 192 -6.54 27.28 16.11
CA GLU A 192 -7.30 28.49 16.43
C GLU A 192 -6.55 29.50 17.32
N THR A 193 -5.29 29.21 17.71
CA THR A 193 -4.53 30.06 18.65
C THR A 193 -3.23 30.66 18.10
N THR A 194 -3.07 30.78 16.78
CA THR A 194 -2.00 31.63 16.19
C THR A 194 -2.45 32.43 14.98
#